data_AF-A0A507QUI7-F1
#
_entry.id   AF-A0A507QUI7-F1
#
_cell.length_a   1.000
_cell.length_b   1.000
_cell.length_c   1.000
_cell.angle_alpha   90.00
_cell.angle_beta   90.00
_cell.angle_gamma   90.00
#
_symmetry.space_group_name_H-M   'P 1'
#
loop_
_entity.id
_entity.type
_entity.pdbx_description
1 polymer ?
#
loop_
_entity_poly.entity_id
_entity_poly.type
_entity_poly.pdbx_seq_one_letter_code
_entity_poly.pdbx_strand_id
1 'polypeptide(L)'
;MSIIPLLLFSVIALLFCAAEANVEKVVFIAPPRVAVPSEEPDLDDLGLERLSPESPVIRTQLNPLFPTDDAPFGADSWFFLENLTPGKRYEVRVCWLATQPTSFTLSTYTIGNTLEDPSLLAAISRFSSFRLASVDQLQANTVLQKTKAGKHDSSASDLAPTSDSALFLRIFSAADYYSLDTSLMDNVPPILVDIILDPFLLNVFPRSLVPTACWITVVAAIALLVARWVTMQFQGVIVEAEAGMRRDTNIQQSLTIKSKDEKKRN
;
A
#
# COMPACT_ATOMS: atom_id res chain seq x y z
N MET A 1 -17.54 8.81 -37.76
CA MET A 1 -16.53 8.83 -36.67
C MET A 1 -16.92 7.76 -35.67
N SER A 2 -16.02 6.81 -35.40
CA SER A 2 -16.32 5.70 -34.50
C SER A 2 -16.38 6.22 -33.06
N ILE A 3 -17.47 5.93 -32.35
CA ILE A 3 -17.75 6.36 -30.96
C ILE A 3 -16.93 5.55 -29.93
N ILE A 4 -16.44 4.39 -30.34
CA ILE A 4 -15.68 3.43 -29.54
C ILE A 4 -14.38 4.01 -28.96
N PRO A 5 -13.49 4.65 -29.73
CA PRO A 5 -12.26 5.24 -29.18
C PRO A 5 -12.54 6.35 -28.15
N LEU A 6 -13.63 7.10 -28.32
CA LEU A 6 -14.02 8.18 -27.40
C LEU A 6 -14.53 7.61 -26.06
N LEU A 7 -15.32 6.54 -26.12
CA LEU A 7 -15.84 5.84 -24.95
C LEU A 7 -14.71 5.12 -24.20
N LEU A 8 -13.76 4.50 -24.92
CA LEU A 8 -12.55 3.90 -24.34
C LEU A 8 -11.69 4.95 -23.63
N PHE A 9 -11.46 6.10 -24.26
CA PHE A 9 -10.70 7.20 -23.66
C PHE A 9 -11.40 7.75 -22.40
N SER A 10 -12.72 7.89 -22.42
CA SER A 10 -13.51 8.31 -21.25
C SER A 10 -13.43 7.31 -20.10
N VAL A 11 -13.48 5.99 -20.39
CA VAL A 11 -13.34 4.94 -19.37
C VAL A 11 -11.93 4.93 -18.78
N ILE A 12 -10.91 5.07 -19.64
CA ILE A 12 -9.52 5.17 -19.19
C ILE A 12 -9.33 6.39 -18.29
N ALA A 13 -9.84 7.56 -18.69
CA ALA A 13 -9.78 8.78 -17.89
C ALA A 13 -10.49 8.63 -16.54
N LEU A 14 -11.62 7.91 -16.48
CA LEU A 14 -12.32 7.62 -15.22
C LEU A 14 -11.51 6.69 -14.30
N LEU A 15 -10.78 5.73 -14.87
CA LEU A 15 -9.92 4.81 -14.13
C LEU A 15 -8.65 5.48 -13.56
N PHE A 16 -8.29 6.68 -14.06
CA PHE A 16 -7.17 7.46 -13.54
C PHE A 16 -7.53 8.39 -12.37
N CYS A 17 -8.78 8.38 -11.89
CA CYS A 17 -9.12 9.09 -10.65
C CYS A 17 -8.27 8.52 -9.50
N ALA A 18 -7.50 9.39 -8.85
CA ALA A 18 -6.68 9.03 -7.70
C ALA A 18 -7.60 8.52 -6.57
N ALA A 19 -7.34 7.29 -6.12
CA ALA A 19 -7.93 6.78 -4.91
C ALA A 19 -7.05 7.26 -3.75
N GLU A 20 -7.53 8.25 -3.01
CA GLU A 20 -6.96 8.64 -1.72
C GLU A 20 -7.25 7.50 -0.73
N ALA A 21 -6.19 6.85 -0.25
CA ALA A 21 -6.27 5.84 0.79
C ALA A 21 -5.54 6.37 2.02
N ASN A 22 -5.87 5.83 3.20
CA ASN A 22 -5.15 6.12 4.44
C ASN A 22 -3.80 5.39 4.45
N VAL A 23 -2.95 5.84 3.54
CA VAL A 23 -1.60 5.37 3.30
C VAL A 23 -0.72 6.57 3.02
N GLU A 24 0.33 6.68 3.80
CA GLU A 24 1.42 7.61 3.56
C GLU A 24 2.66 6.80 3.19
N LYS A 25 3.49 7.31 2.28
CA LYS A 25 4.61 6.53 1.77
C LYS A 25 5.84 7.35 1.44
N VAL A 26 6.99 6.71 1.62
CA VAL A 26 8.29 7.23 1.14
C VAL A 26 8.96 6.18 0.27
N VAL A 27 9.61 6.64 -0.80
CA VAL A 27 10.33 5.78 -1.74
C VAL A 27 11.80 6.20 -1.72
N PHE A 28 12.69 5.24 -1.54
CA PHE A 28 14.12 5.49 -1.46
C PHE A 28 14.93 4.42 -2.21
N ILE A 29 16.21 4.69 -2.39
CA ILE A 29 17.18 3.74 -2.94
C ILE A 29 18.08 3.33 -1.79
N ALA A 30 18.26 2.03 -1.60
CA ALA A 30 19.10 1.49 -0.55
C ALA A 30 20.57 1.95 -0.76
N PRO A 31 21.22 2.51 0.27
CA PRO A 31 22.57 3.04 0.16
C PRO A 31 23.61 1.94 -0.09
N PRO A 32 24.85 2.30 -0.47
CA PRO A 32 25.97 1.37 -0.42
C PRO A 32 26.13 0.75 0.97
N ARG A 33 26.70 -0.46 1.03
CA ARG A 33 27.05 -1.11 2.29
C ARG A 33 28.05 -0.24 3.03
N VAL A 34 27.76 0.12 4.28
CA VAL A 34 28.70 0.80 5.16
C VAL A 34 29.27 -0.25 6.09
N ALA A 35 30.60 -0.36 6.16
CA ALA A 35 31.22 -1.14 7.22
C ALA A 35 31.02 -0.35 8.52
N VAL A 36 30.01 -0.72 9.31
CA VAL A 36 29.83 -0.13 10.64
C VAL A 36 31.07 -0.52 11.46
N PRO A 37 31.88 0.45 11.93
CA PRO A 37 33.06 0.13 12.73
C PRO A 37 32.62 -0.61 13.99
N SER A 38 33.18 -1.80 14.25
CA SER A 38 32.84 -2.65 15.40
C SER A 38 33.14 -2.03 16.79
N GLU A 39 33.56 -0.76 16.85
CA GLU A 39 33.83 0.00 18.07
C GLU A 39 32.71 1.00 18.44
N GLU A 40 31.69 1.16 17.60
CA GLU A 40 30.49 1.94 17.95
C GLU A 40 29.57 1.12 18.87
N PRO A 41 28.85 1.75 19.83
CA PRO A 41 27.80 1.04 20.55
C PRO A 41 26.88 0.37 19.54
N ASP A 42 26.53 -0.88 19.81
CA ASP A 42 25.77 -1.68 18.87
C ASP A 42 24.51 -0.88 18.50
N LEU A 43 24.20 -0.70 17.22
CA LEU A 43 22.98 0.02 16.80
C LEU A 43 21.73 -0.72 17.33
N ASP A 44 21.89 -1.97 17.75
CA ASP A 44 20.95 -2.79 18.51
C ASP A 44 20.60 -2.16 19.88
N ASP A 45 21.51 -1.43 20.51
CA ASP A 45 21.31 -0.76 21.81
C ASP A 45 20.30 0.40 21.74
N LEU A 46 20.03 0.94 20.54
CA LEU A 46 19.06 2.02 20.38
C LEU A 46 17.62 1.55 20.65
N GLY A 47 17.37 0.24 20.69
CA GLY A 47 16.06 -0.34 20.98
C GLY A 47 15.01 0.01 19.93
N LEU A 48 15.42 0.30 18.70
CA LEU A 48 14.53 0.61 17.58
C LEU A 48 13.90 -0.66 17.01
N GLU A 49 12.65 -0.56 16.58
CA GLU A 49 11.99 -1.64 15.83
C GLU A 49 12.57 -1.74 14.40
N ARG A 50 12.70 -2.97 13.89
CA ARG A 50 13.50 -3.29 12.69
C ARG A 50 12.68 -3.87 11.55
N LEU A 51 12.78 -3.27 10.37
CA LEU A 51 12.22 -3.81 9.13
C LEU A 51 13.34 -4.29 8.21
N SER A 52 13.13 -5.48 7.65
CA SER A 52 14.01 -6.07 6.64
C SER A 52 13.16 -6.63 5.49
N PRO A 53 13.75 -6.95 4.33
CA PRO A 53 13.03 -7.66 3.27
C PRO A 53 12.43 -9.01 3.72
N GLU A 54 13.02 -9.66 4.72
CA GLU A 54 12.60 -10.92 5.33
C GLU A 54 11.47 -10.72 6.36
N SER A 55 11.50 -9.60 7.09
CA SER A 55 10.48 -9.14 8.03
C SER A 55 9.91 -7.77 7.61
N PRO A 56 9.16 -7.71 6.49
CA PRO A 56 8.81 -6.45 5.85
C PRO A 56 7.64 -5.72 6.51
N VAL A 57 7.02 -6.27 7.56
CA VAL A 57 5.81 -5.72 8.16
C VAL A 57 5.96 -5.64 9.67
N ILE A 58 5.64 -4.47 10.22
CA ILE A 58 5.50 -4.23 11.66
C ILE A 58 4.12 -3.65 11.92
N ARG A 59 3.43 -4.24 12.91
CA ARG A 59 2.19 -3.69 13.47
C ARG A 59 2.50 -3.09 14.82
N THR A 60 2.38 -1.78 14.94
CA THR A 60 2.75 -1.04 16.16
C THR A 60 1.75 0.09 16.44
N GLN A 61 1.90 0.73 17.61
CA GLN A 61 1.12 1.90 17.97
C GLN A 61 2.00 3.14 17.88
N LEU A 62 1.51 4.17 17.19
CA LEU A 62 2.12 5.49 17.20
C LEU A 62 1.30 6.40 18.12
N ASN A 63 1.99 7.33 18.78
CA ASN A 63 1.38 8.27 19.72
C ASN A 63 1.37 9.67 19.08
N PRO A 64 0.41 9.96 18.19
CA PRO A 64 0.32 11.25 17.54
C PRO A 64 0.10 12.38 18.54
N LEU A 65 0.56 13.57 18.16
CA LEU A 65 0.31 14.81 18.90
C LEU A 65 -0.35 15.82 17.97
N PHE A 66 -1.14 16.73 18.53
CA PHE A 66 -1.58 17.88 17.75
C PHE A 66 -0.37 18.74 17.37
N PRO A 67 -0.34 19.26 16.12
CA PRO A 67 0.69 20.20 15.70
C PRO A 67 0.80 21.40 16.66
N THR A 68 2.03 21.72 17.06
CA THR A 68 2.36 22.94 17.83
C THR A 68 3.44 23.73 17.11
N ASP A 69 3.72 24.96 17.56
CA ASP A 69 4.79 25.79 17.00
C ASP A 69 6.17 25.09 17.09
N ASP A 70 6.41 24.35 18.17
CA ASP A 70 7.65 23.59 18.40
C ASP A 70 7.67 22.23 17.68
N ALA A 71 6.50 21.64 17.40
CA ALA A 71 6.33 20.33 16.77
C ALA A 71 5.25 20.38 15.66
N PRO A 72 5.52 21.06 14.53
CA PRO A 72 4.51 21.30 13.50
C PRO A 72 4.05 20.03 12.79
N PHE A 73 4.83 18.95 12.84
CA PHE A 73 4.50 17.65 12.27
C PHE A 73 4.03 16.62 13.31
N GLY A 74 3.79 17.06 14.56
CA GLY A 74 3.38 16.18 15.65
C GLY A 74 4.55 15.36 16.23
N ALA A 75 4.23 14.17 16.73
CA ALA A 75 5.21 13.31 17.40
C ALA A 75 6.10 12.58 16.39
N ASP A 76 7.39 12.45 16.70
CA ASP A 76 8.32 11.67 15.89
C ASP A 76 8.55 10.26 16.44
N SER A 77 8.76 9.32 15.53
CA SER A 77 9.01 7.92 15.81
C SER A 77 10.07 7.37 14.87
N TRP A 78 10.95 6.53 15.39
CA TRP A 78 12.13 6.07 14.66
C TRP A 78 12.17 4.55 14.55
N PHE A 79 12.56 4.08 13.36
CA PHE A 79 12.69 2.68 13.01
C PHE A 79 14.00 2.46 12.27
N PHE A 80 14.49 1.22 12.28
CA PHE A 80 15.71 0.85 11.58
C PHE A 80 15.38 -0.06 10.40
N LEU A 81 15.88 0.29 9.22
CA LEU A 81 15.73 -0.49 8.00
C LEU A 81 17.06 -1.18 7.72
N GLU A 82 17.06 -2.51 7.70
CA GLU A 82 18.27 -3.32 7.62
C GLU A 82 18.20 -4.38 6.51
N ASN A 83 19.35 -5.02 6.25
CA ASN A 83 19.50 -6.08 5.25
C ASN A 83 19.00 -5.67 3.85
N LEU A 84 19.12 -4.39 3.52
CA LEU A 84 18.69 -3.88 2.23
C LEU A 84 19.67 -4.31 1.13
N THR A 85 19.18 -4.42 -0.10
CA THR A 85 20.03 -4.66 -1.27
C THR A 85 20.52 -3.32 -1.83
N PRO A 86 21.83 -3.00 -1.80
CA PRO A 86 22.34 -1.73 -2.33
C PRO A 86 21.87 -1.42 -3.75
N GLY A 87 21.48 -0.18 -4.01
CA GLY A 87 21.01 0.27 -5.33
C GLY A 87 19.62 -0.23 -5.73
N LYS A 88 18.97 -1.05 -4.89
CA LYS A 88 17.58 -1.46 -5.08
C LYS A 88 16.66 -0.40 -4.50
N ARG A 89 15.55 -0.17 -5.20
CA ARG A 89 14.50 0.76 -4.78
C ARG A 89 13.52 0.08 -3.84
N TYR A 90 13.12 0.79 -2.79
CA TYR A 90 12.17 0.33 -1.79
C TYR A 90 11.12 1.41 -1.54
N GLU A 91 9.93 1.00 -1.13
CA GLU A 91 8.87 1.87 -0.62
C GLU A 91 8.54 1.45 0.81
N VAL A 92 8.44 2.41 1.71
CA VAL A 92 7.84 2.19 3.02
C VAL A 92 6.46 2.82 3.04
N ARG A 93 5.46 2.07 3.48
CA ARG A 93 4.08 2.52 3.65
C ARG A 93 3.68 2.48 5.11
N VAL A 94 2.96 3.49 5.55
CA VAL A 94 2.23 3.50 6.82
C VAL A 94 0.76 3.41 6.50
N CYS A 95 0.09 2.36 6.96
CA CYS A 95 -1.35 2.16 6.79
C CYS A 95 -2.04 2.33 8.14
N TRP A 96 -3.19 3.02 8.18
CA TRP A 96 -3.96 3.22 9.42
C TRP A 96 -5.47 3.18 9.19
N LEU A 97 -6.22 3.11 10.29
CA LEU A 97 -7.68 3.09 10.27
C LEU A 97 -8.25 4.46 9.90
N ALA A 98 -9.28 4.47 9.03
CA ALA A 98 -9.99 5.69 8.63
C ALA A 98 -10.69 6.42 9.77
N THR A 99 -10.96 5.73 10.88
CA THR A 99 -11.66 6.29 12.04
C THR A 99 -10.75 7.11 12.95
N GLN A 100 -9.45 7.20 12.66
CA GLN A 100 -8.47 7.97 13.42
C GLN A 100 -7.69 8.90 12.47
N PRO A 101 -8.29 10.06 12.09
CA PRO A 101 -7.64 11.01 11.18
C PRO A 101 -6.28 11.44 11.72
N THR A 102 -5.23 11.10 10.98
CA THR A 102 -3.84 11.38 11.34
C THR A 102 -3.09 11.72 10.08
N SER A 103 -2.35 12.82 10.10
CA SER A 103 -1.40 13.18 9.06
C SER A 103 -0.04 12.57 9.39
N PHE A 104 0.57 11.90 8.41
CA PHE A 104 1.89 11.32 8.53
C PHE A 104 2.89 12.02 7.60
N THR A 105 4.14 12.11 8.05
CA THR A 105 5.26 12.53 7.20
C THR A 105 6.40 11.54 7.38
N LEU A 106 6.91 10.97 6.29
CA LEU A 106 7.97 9.98 6.32
C LEU A 106 9.28 10.54 5.75
N SER A 107 10.41 10.16 6.36
CA SER A 107 11.74 10.50 5.86
C SER A 107 12.74 9.39 6.17
N THR A 108 13.70 9.19 5.28
CA THR A 108 14.76 8.19 5.45
C THR A 108 16.12 8.85 5.49
N TYR A 109 16.97 8.43 6.42
CA TYR A 109 18.30 8.98 6.63
C TYR A 109 19.35 7.86 6.61
N THR A 110 20.48 8.11 5.98
CA THR A 110 21.63 7.19 6.10
C THR A 110 22.21 7.29 7.51
N ILE A 111 22.90 6.22 7.93
CA ILE A 111 23.58 6.18 9.22
C ILE A 111 24.56 7.36 9.31
N GLY A 112 25.41 7.55 8.28
CA GLY A 112 26.37 8.66 8.21
C GLY A 112 25.70 10.04 8.35
N ASN A 113 24.64 10.32 7.59
CA ASN A 113 23.96 11.62 7.66
C ASN A 113 23.33 11.86 9.05
N THR A 114 22.85 10.81 9.70
CA THR A 114 22.23 10.91 11.03
C THR A 114 23.26 11.19 12.11
N LEU A 115 24.47 10.63 11.99
CA LEU A 115 25.57 10.86 12.92
C LEU A 115 26.24 12.22 12.71
N GLU A 116 26.30 12.70 11.47
CA GLU A 116 26.88 14.00 11.12
C GLU A 116 25.97 15.18 11.48
N ASP A 117 24.64 15.00 11.47
CA ASP A 117 23.67 16.03 11.83
C ASP A 117 23.33 15.99 13.33
N PRO A 118 23.76 17.01 14.13
CA PRO A 118 23.50 17.03 15.56
C PRO A 118 22.01 17.02 15.91
N SER A 119 21.16 17.57 15.04
CA SER A 119 19.72 17.64 15.28
C SER A 119 19.05 16.27 15.13
N LEU A 120 19.48 15.48 14.15
CA LEU A 120 18.99 14.11 13.94
C LEU A 120 19.50 13.17 15.03
N LEU A 121 20.78 13.31 15.40
CA LEU A 121 21.38 12.54 16.50
C LEU A 121 20.65 12.83 17.83
N ALA A 122 20.38 14.09 18.14
CA ALA A 122 19.60 14.45 19.32
C ALA A 122 18.17 13.88 19.29
N ALA A 123 17.51 13.91 18.12
CA ALA A 123 16.16 13.37 17.96
C ALA A 123 16.11 11.85 18.19
N ILE A 124 17.01 11.08 17.56
CA ILE A 124 17.05 9.63 17.71
C ILE A 124 17.45 9.21 19.13
N SER A 125 18.38 9.93 19.76
CA SER A 125 18.78 9.69 21.16
C SER A 125 17.62 9.94 22.13
N ARG A 126 16.86 11.03 21.94
CA ARG A 126 15.65 11.32 22.72
C ARG A 126 14.59 10.23 22.56
N PHE A 127 14.35 9.79 21.33
CA PHE A 127 13.38 8.72 21.07
C PHE A 127 13.83 7.40 21.72
N SER A 128 15.10 7.01 21.51
CA SER A 128 15.69 5.79 22.05
C SER A 128 15.61 5.74 23.59
N SER A 129 16.03 6.82 24.26
CA SER A 129 15.97 6.92 25.73
C SER A 129 14.55 6.82 26.28
N PHE A 130 13.56 7.45 25.64
CA PHE A 130 12.16 7.33 26.01
C PHE A 130 11.66 5.88 25.87
N ARG A 131 12.01 5.23 24.75
CA ARG A 131 11.62 3.84 24.46
C ARG A 131 12.24 2.87 25.46
N LEU A 132 13.53 2.98 25.72
CA LEU A 132 14.24 2.13 26.69
C LEU A 132 13.65 2.29 28.10
N ALA A 133 13.37 3.52 28.53
CA ALA A 133 12.70 3.77 29.82
C ALA A 133 11.31 3.12 29.90
N SER A 134 10.52 3.15 28.82
CA SER A 134 9.20 2.50 28.78
C SER A 134 9.30 0.96 28.84
N VAL A 135 10.31 0.37 28.18
CA VAL A 135 10.52 -1.08 28.18
C VAL A 135 10.96 -1.55 29.57
N ASP A 136 11.86 -0.82 30.23
CA ASP A 136 12.29 -1.13 31.59
C ASP A 136 11.13 -1.08 32.59
N GLN A 137 10.22 -0.10 32.46
CA GLN A 137 9.01 -0.03 33.29
C GLN A 137 8.07 -1.22 33.05
N LEU A 138 7.86 -1.62 31.79
CA LEU A 138 7.05 -2.79 31.45
C LEU A 138 7.68 -4.09 31.97
N GLN A 139 9.00 -4.23 31.86
CA GLN A 139 9.72 -5.40 32.36
C GLN A 139 9.71 -5.45 33.89
N ALA A 140 9.92 -4.33 34.59
CA ALA A 140 9.82 -4.25 36.05
C ALA A 140 8.45 -4.67 36.57
N ASN A 141 7.37 -4.30 35.86
CA ASN A 141 6.00 -4.72 36.18
C ASN A 141 5.74 -6.20 35.85
N THR A 142 6.49 -6.79 34.92
CA THR A 142 6.35 -8.20 34.50
C THR A 142 7.17 -9.16 35.37
N VAL A 143 8.22 -8.69 36.07
CA VAL A 143 9.05 -9.51 36.98
C VAL A 143 8.25 -10.04 38.18
N LEU A 144 7.10 -9.43 38.54
CA LEU A 144 6.18 -9.95 39.56
C LEU A 144 5.24 -11.07 39.05
N GLN A 145 5.22 -11.38 37.75
CA GLN A 145 4.29 -12.38 37.17
C GLN A 145 4.95 -13.49 36.34
N LYS A 146 6.28 -13.53 36.19
CA LYS A 146 6.96 -14.52 35.34
C LYS A 146 7.66 -15.64 36.12
N THR A 147 6.90 -16.38 36.92
CA THR A 147 7.16 -17.82 37.10
C THR A 147 6.11 -18.58 36.29
N LYS A 148 6.53 -19.21 35.18
CA LYS A 148 5.74 -20.00 34.21
C LYS A 148 5.06 -19.21 33.08
N ALA A 149 5.83 -18.88 32.03
CA ALA A 149 5.38 -19.00 30.63
C ALA A 149 6.53 -18.63 29.66
N GLY A 150 6.75 -19.50 28.67
CA GLY A 150 7.22 -19.13 27.33
C GLY A 150 8.68 -18.70 27.21
N LYS A 151 9.52 -19.68 26.86
CA LYS A 151 10.83 -19.51 26.23
C LYS A 151 10.67 -18.67 24.95
N HIS A 152 11.20 -17.45 24.96
CA HIS A 152 11.32 -16.61 23.78
C HIS A 152 12.53 -17.16 23.01
N ASP A 153 12.32 -17.69 21.81
CA ASP A 153 13.40 -17.96 20.88
C ASP A 153 13.95 -16.62 20.39
N SER A 154 14.82 -16.02 21.19
CA SER A 154 15.88 -15.17 20.67
C SER A 154 16.87 -16.11 19.99
N SER A 155 16.65 -16.38 18.69
CA SER A 155 17.65 -16.98 17.83
C SER A 155 18.79 -15.96 17.69
N ALA A 156 19.69 -15.97 18.66
CA ALA A 156 21.07 -15.62 18.45
C ALA A 156 21.63 -16.61 17.43
N SER A 157 21.56 -16.25 16.14
CA SER A 157 22.40 -16.86 15.12
C SER A 157 23.27 -15.79 14.49
N ASP A 158 24.57 -15.99 14.69
CA ASP A 158 25.67 -15.59 13.83
C ASP A 158 26.23 -14.17 13.97
N LEU A 159 27.26 -14.12 14.82
CA LEU A 159 28.40 -13.21 14.79
C LEU A 159 29.01 -13.13 13.38
N ALA A 160 28.75 -12.03 12.67
CA ALA A 160 29.64 -11.43 11.67
C ALA A 160 29.31 -9.93 11.59
N PRO A 161 30.29 -9.03 11.34
CA PRO A 161 29.97 -7.64 11.05
C PRO A 161 29.37 -7.59 9.64
N THR A 162 28.07 -7.78 9.51
CA THR A 162 27.44 -7.76 8.20
C THR A 162 27.44 -6.32 7.70
N SER A 163 28.29 -6.07 6.71
CA SER A 163 28.32 -4.82 5.96
C SER A 163 27.01 -4.70 5.20
N ASP A 164 25.94 -4.31 5.88
CA ASP A 164 24.60 -4.26 5.31
C ASP A 164 24.20 -2.83 4.96
N SER A 165 23.39 -2.74 3.89
CA SER A 165 22.79 -1.48 3.51
C SER A 165 21.65 -1.20 4.50
N ALA A 166 21.78 -0.11 5.24
CA ALA A 166 20.85 0.24 6.30
C ALA A 166 20.55 1.74 6.34
N LEU A 167 19.38 2.07 6.85
CA LEU A 167 18.84 3.43 6.94
C LEU A 167 18.02 3.57 8.23
N PHE A 168 17.96 4.78 8.76
CA PHE A 168 16.93 5.16 9.72
C PHE A 168 15.68 5.63 8.99
N LEU A 169 14.53 5.18 9.47
CA LEU A 169 13.22 5.68 9.07
C LEU A 169 12.67 6.56 10.19
N ARG A 170 12.33 7.80 9.85
CA ARG A 170 11.63 8.73 10.73
C ARG A 170 10.20 8.89 10.26
N ILE A 171 9.25 8.72 11.17
CA ILE A 171 7.83 8.90 10.94
C ILE A 171 7.35 9.99 11.89
N PHE A 172 6.78 11.05 11.34
CA PHE A 172 6.03 12.03 12.10
C PHE A 172 4.55 11.68 12.05
N SER A 173 3.87 11.85 13.18
CA SER A 173 2.44 11.56 13.34
C SER A 173 1.74 12.74 14.02
N ALA A 174 0.86 13.39 13.28
CA ALA A 174 0.07 14.53 13.74
C ALA A 174 -1.42 14.17 13.75
N ALA A 175 -2.10 14.42 14.87
CA ALA A 175 -3.55 14.30 14.93
C ALA A 175 -4.19 15.34 13.98
N ASP A 176 -5.07 14.89 13.08
CA ASP A 176 -5.69 15.74 12.06
C ASP A 176 -7.22 15.73 12.16
N TYR A 177 -7.73 16.14 13.32
CA TYR A 177 -9.16 16.27 13.57
C TYR A 177 -9.44 17.36 14.60
N TYR A 178 -10.70 17.77 14.67
CA TYR A 178 -11.21 18.61 15.74
C TYR A 178 -12.42 17.93 16.38
N SER A 179 -12.46 17.92 17.70
CA SER A 179 -13.55 17.34 18.49
C SER A 179 -14.09 18.36 19.50
N LEU A 180 -15.37 18.22 19.85
CA LEU A 180 -15.97 18.94 20.97
C LEU A 180 -15.63 18.29 22.31
N ASP A 181 -15.17 17.04 22.29
CA ASP A 181 -14.69 16.35 23.46
C ASP A 181 -13.31 16.88 23.82
N THR A 182 -13.25 17.67 24.90
CA THR A 182 -12.01 18.28 25.40
C THR A 182 -10.99 17.23 25.79
N SER A 183 -11.42 16.07 26.31
CA SER A 183 -10.48 15.02 26.70
C SER A 183 -9.70 14.46 25.52
N LEU A 184 -10.36 14.39 24.36
CA LEU A 184 -9.81 13.88 23.11
C LEU A 184 -8.95 14.94 22.40
N MET A 185 -9.24 16.22 22.61
CA MET A 185 -8.38 17.34 22.19
C MET A 185 -7.14 17.52 23.08
N ASP A 186 -7.23 17.17 24.36
CA ASP A 186 -6.11 17.28 25.31
C ASP A 186 -5.18 16.06 25.25
N ASN A 187 -5.74 14.86 25.04
CA ASN A 187 -5.00 13.60 25.01
C ASN A 187 -5.38 12.79 23.78
N VAL A 188 -4.50 12.81 22.78
CA VAL A 188 -4.68 12.05 21.55
C VAL A 188 -4.48 10.56 21.85
N PRO A 189 -5.44 9.69 21.48
CA PRO A 189 -5.27 8.26 21.68
C PRO A 189 -4.19 7.69 20.74
N PRO A 190 -3.46 6.64 21.17
CA PRO A 190 -2.56 5.90 20.29
C PRO A 190 -3.30 5.33 19.09
N ILE A 191 -2.62 5.30 17.94
CA ILE A 191 -3.17 4.80 16.68
C ILE A 191 -2.44 3.54 16.26
N LEU A 192 -3.20 2.52 15.84
CA LEU A 192 -2.63 1.28 15.33
C LEU A 192 -2.24 1.47 13.87
N VAL A 193 -0.97 1.22 13.56
CA VAL A 193 -0.44 1.33 12.21
C VAL A 193 0.24 0.05 11.77
N ASP A 194 0.14 -0.22 10.47
CA ASP A 194 0.95 -1.23 9.80
C ASP A 194 2.03 -0.52 8.97
N ILE A 195 3.29 -0.70 9.35
CA ILE A 195 4.46 -0.19 8.63
C ILE A 195 4.96 -1.32 7.74
N ILE A 196 5.04 -1.06 6.43
CA ILE A 196 5.35 -2.07 5.43
C ILE A 196 6.51 -1.62 4.55
N LEU A 197 7.60 -2.39 4.51
CA LEU A 197 8.74 -2.24 3.61
C LEU A 197 8.55 -3.12 2.37
N ASP A 198 8.39 -2.50 1.20
CA ASP A 198 8.14 -3.19 -0.07
C ASP A 198 9.30 -2.97 -1.06
N PRO A 199 10.02 -4.03 -1.47
CA PRO A 199 11.05 -3.94 -2.49
C PRO A 199 10.44 -3.75 -3.88
N PHE A 200 11.07 -2.92 -4.71
CA PHE A 200 10.66 -2.79 -6.11
C PHE A 200 11.18 -3.95 -6.94
N LEU A 201 10.35 -4.41 -7.87
CA LEU A 201 10.73 -5.31 -8.95
C LEU A 201 11.25 -4.47 -10.12
N LEU A 202 12.47 -4.77 -10.58
CA LEU A 202 13.17 -4.03 -11.64
C LEU A 202 13.30 -2.51 -11.38
N ASN A 203 13.19 -2.06 -10.12
CA ASN A 203 13.16 -0.66 -9.73
C ASN A 203 12.00 0.18 -10.33
N VAL A 204 10.96 -0.47 -10.88
CA VAL A 204 9.80 0.23 -11.47
C VAL A 204 8.55 0.09 -10.61
N PHE A 205 8.19 -1.14 -10.20
CA PHE A 205 6.93 -1.40 -9.48
C PHE A 205 7.16 -2.04 -8.12
N PRO A 206 6.37 -1.71 -7.08
CA PRO A 206 6.40 -2.43 -5.81
C PRO A 206 6.09 -3.92 -6.04
N ARG A 207 6.82 -4.81 -5.36
CA ARG A 207 6.67 -6.26 -5.54
C ARG A 207 5.28 -6.74 -5.14
N SER A 208 4.68 -6.14 -4.11
CA SER A 208 3.32 -6.47 -3.67
C SER A 208 2.23 -6.16 -4.70
N LEU A 209 2.50 -5.32 -5.71
CA LEU A 209 1.53 -4.98 -6.75
C LEU A 209 1.34 -6.12 -7.77
N VAL A 210 2.33 -7.01 -7.90
CA VAL A 210 2.37 -8.04 -8.95
C VAL A 210 1.18 -9.00 -8.89
N PRO A 211 0.82 -9.59 -7.73
CA PRO A 211 -0.35 -10.47 -7.64
C PRO A 211 -1.65 -9.77 -8.02
N THR A 212 -1.82 -8.52 -7.58
CA THR A 212 -3.01 -7.71 -7.88
C THR A 212 -3.12 -7.42 -9.38
N ALA A 213 -2.03 -6.99 -10.02
CA ALA A 213 -1.99 -6.75 -11.46
C ALA A 213 -2.26 -8.02 -12.26
N CYS A 214 -1.69 -9.16 -11.83
CA CYS A 214 -1.95 -10.46 -12.44
C CYS A 214 -3.45 -10.83 -12.36
N TRP A 215 -4.04 -10.68 -11.17
CA TRP A 215 -5.47 -10.95 -10.96
C TRP A 215 -6.36 -10.07 -11.84
N ILE A 216 -6.11 -8.75 -11.88
CA ILE A 216 -6.85 -7.81 -12.73
C ILE A 216 -6.75 -8.24 -14.21
N THR A 217 -5.58 -8.68 -14.66
CA THR A 217 -5.36 -9.16 -16.03
C THR A 217 -6.22 -10.40 -16.34
N VAL A 218 -6.27 -11.36 -15.42
CA VAL A 218 -7.10 -12.57 -15.55
C VAL A 218 -8.58 -12.20 -15.63
N VAL A 219 -9.06 -11.35 -14.71
CA VAL A 219 -10.45 -10.89 -14.69
C VAL A 219 -10.81 -10.16 -15.99
N ALA A 220 -9.92 -9.29 -16.48
CA ALA A 220 -10.12 -8.57 -17.74
C ALA A 220 -10.22 -9.52 -18.94
N ALA A 221 -9.35 -10.54 -19.01
CA ALA A 221 -9.40 -11.53 -20.08
C ALA A 221 -10.73 -12.32 -20.08
N ILE A 222 -11.20 -12.74 -18.91
CA ILE A 222 -12.48 -13.42 -18.75
C ILE A 222 -13.63 -12.50 -19.19
N ALA A 223 -13.62 -11.23 -18.77
CA ALA A 223 -14.64 -10.26 -19.16
C ALA A 223 -14.70 -10.07 -20.68
N LEU A 224 -13.55 -10.03 -21.37
CA LEU A 224 -13.49 -9.95 -22.83
C LEU A 224 -14.04 -11.21 -23.52
N LEU A 225 -13.78 -12.40 -22.97
CA LEU A 225 -14.34 -13.65 -23.49
C LEU A 225 -15.86 -13.68 -23.33
N VAL A 226 -16.38 -13.29 -22.16
CA VAL A 226 -17.81 -13.21 -21.90
C VAL A 226 -18.47 -12.17 -22.80
N ALA A 227 -17.88 -10.97 -22.94
CA ALA A 227 -18.39 -9.93 -23.83
C ALA A 227 -18.48 -10.43 -25.29
N ARG A 228 -17.44 -11.11 -25.78
CA ARG A 228 -17.45 -11.73 -27.11
C ARG A 228 -18.55 -12.77 -27.24
N TRP A 229 -18.66 -13.68 -26.28
CA TRP A 229 -19.69 -14.72 -26.29
C TRP A 229 -21.10 -14.10 -26.33
N VAL A 230 -21.38 -13.10 -25.50
CA VAL A 230 -22.66 -12.38 -25.47
C VAL A 230 -22.94 -11.70 -26.82
N THR A 231 -21.96 -10.98 -27.39
CA THR A 231 -22.15 -10.32 -28.70
C THR A 231 -22.46 -11.32 -29.81
N MET A 232 -21.86 -12.51 -29.78
CA MET A 232 -22.16 -13.57 -30.76
C MET A 232 -23.60 -14.10 -30.61
N GLN A 233 -24.10 -14.28 -29.39
CA GLN A 233 -25.49 -14.71 -29.17
C GLN A 233 -26.49 -13.67 -29.69
N PHE A 234 -26.27 -12.39 -29.40
CA PHE A 234 -27.14 -11.32 -29.89
C PHE A 234 -27.11 -11.18 -31.42
N GLN A 235 -25.95 -11.33 -32.05
CA GLN A 235 -25.85 -11.35 -33.52
C GLN A 235 -26.64 -12.51 -34.12
N GLY A 236 -26.60 -13.70 -33.50
CA GLY A 236 -27.39 -14.85 -33.93
C GLY A 236 -28.90 -14.58 -33.94
N VAL A 237 -29.41 -14.00 -32.85
CA VAL A 237 -30.84 -13.66 -32.74
C VAL A 237 -31.27 -12.59 -33.75
N ILE A 238 -30.43 -11.58 -33.99
CA ILE A 238 -30.72 -10.52 -34.97
C ILE A 238 -30.79 -11.11 -36.38
N VAL A 239 -29.83 -11.97 -36.76
CA VAL A 239 -29.80 -12.61 -38.08
C VAL A 239 -31.01 -13.52 -38.28
N GLU A 240 -31.42 -14.27 -37.25
CA GLU A 240 -32.61 -15.13 -37.32
C GLU A 240 -33.91 -14.31 -37.44
N ALA A 241 -34.02 -13.20 -36.70
CA ALA A 241 -35.15 -12.27 -36.80
C ALA A 241 -35.25 -11.62 -38.19
N GLU A 242 -34.13 -11.17 -38.76
CA GLU A 242 -34.08 -10.61 -40.12
C GLU A 242 -34.44 -11.67 -41.17
N ALA A 243 -33.96 -12.92 -41.00
CA ALA A 243 -34.28 -14.03 -41.89
C ALA A 243 -35.77 -14.39 -41.86
N GLY A 244 -36.40 -14.39 -40.68
CA GLY A 244 -37.85 -14.59 -40.53
C GLY A 244 -38.65 -13.52 -41.26
N MET A 245 -38.32 -12.24 -41.04
CA MET A 245 -39.02 -11.10 -41.65
C MET A 245 -38.94 -11.11 -43.18
N ARG A 246 -37.79 -11.51 -43.76
CA ARG A 246 -37.64 -11.66 -45.22
C ARG A 246 -38.49 -12.80 -45.79
N ARG A 247 -38.61 -13.94 -45.10
CA ARG A 247 -39.46 -15.06 -45.55
C ARG A 247 -40.93 -14.66 -45.60
N ASP A 248 -41.42 -13.99 -44.56
CA ASP A 248 -42.82 -13.55 -44.49
C ASP A 248 -43.15 -12.55 -45.61
N THR A 249 -42.21 -11.65 -45.90
CA THR A 249 -42.34 -10.68 -47.00
C THR A 249 -42.45 -11.37 -48.38
N ASN A 250 -41.61 -12.38 -48.62
CA ASN A 250 -41.63 -13.13 -49.89
C ASN A 250 -42.91 -13.98 -50.07
N ILE A 251 -43.45 -14.53 -48.97
CA ILE A 251 -44.71 -15.28 -49.00
C ILE A 251 -45.89 -14.34 -49.34
N GLN A 252 -45.95 -13.17 -48.71
CA GLN A 252 -46.98 -12.15 -49.00
C GLN A 252 -46.94 -11.69 -50.46
N GLN A 253 -45.76 -11.44 -51.02
CA GLN A 253 -45.61 -11.07 -52.43
C GLN A 253 -46.08 -12.18 -53.37
N SER A 254 -45.74 -13.44 -53.08
CA SER A 254 -46.14 -14.59 -53.91
C SER A 254 -47.66 -14.80 -53.92
N LEU A 255 -48.32 -14.64 -52.76
CA LEU A 255 -49.79 -14.72 -52.65
C LEU A 255 -50.47 -13.57 -53.42
N THR A 256 -49.91 -12.37 -53.36
CA THR A 256 -50.43 -11.19 -54.07
C THR A 256 -50.35 -11.36 -55.59
N ILE A 257 -49.23 -11.90 -56.11
CA ILE A 257 -49.05 -12.16 -57.54
C ILE A 257 -50.04 -13.22 -58.02
N LYS A 258 -50.18 -14.32 -57.26
CA LYS A 258 -51.10 -15.42 -57.60
C LYS A 258 -52.56 -14.96 -57.65
N SER A 259 -52.98 -14.13 -56.69
CA SER A 259 -54.31 -13.49 -56.69
C SER A 259 -54.54 -12.60 -57.91
N LYS A 260 -53.52 -11.87 -58.34
CA LYS A 260 -53.59 -10.97 -59.51
C LYS A 260 -53.69 -11.74 -60.83
N ASP A 261 -53.00 -12.87 -60.92
CA ASP A 261 -53.04 -13.76 -62.09
C ASP A 261 -54.35 -14.57 -62.18
N GLU A 262 -54.95 -14.91 -61.04
CA GLU A 262 -56.26 -15.57 -60.98
C GLU A 262 -57.38 -14.60 -61.38
N LYS A 263 -57.29 -13.33 -60.97
CA LYS A 263 -58.23 -12.28 -61.37
C LYS A 263 -58.13 -11.87 -62.85
N LYS A 264 -57.04 -12.19 -63.54
CA LYS A 264 -56.88 -12.00 -64.99
C LYS A 264 -57.41 -13.16 -65.82
N ARG A 265 -57.68 -14.32 -65.19
CA ARG A 265 -58.12 -15.55 -65.86
C ARG A 265 -59.64 -15.76 -65.84
N ASN A 266 -60.35 -14.97 -65.04
CA ASN A 266 -61.81 -14.86 -65.00
C ASN A 266 -62.25 -13.54 -65.63
#